data_AF-A0A4P9X9G8-F1
#
_entry.id   AF-A0A4P9X9G8-F1
#
_cell.length_a   1.000
_cell.length_b   1.000
_cell.length_c   1.000
_cell.angle_alpha   90.00
_cell.angle_beta   90.00
_cell.angle_gamma   90.00
#
_symmetry.space_group_name_H-M   'P 1'
#
loop_
_entity.id
_entity.type
_entity.pdbx_description
1 polymer ?
#
loop_
_entity_poly.entity_id
_entity_poly.type
_entity_poly.pdbx_seq_one_letter_code
_entity_poly.pdbx_strand_id
1 'polypeptide(L)'
;MLGLRLTQRVSLATAAGRRAQSSMIPPKVANIAELGQLTSRHPQAHPETFAKMKYFYRHIPKGNAAPSTAKSTYWSRYQAKYIETNSLAPLAHLFLFFVPFGYTVNYFIAGHHHPHYEFH
;
A
#
# COMPACT_ATOMS: atom_id res chain seq x y z
N MET A 1 -25.73 -7.64 -65.29
CA MET A 1 -26.52 -8.31 -64.24
C MET A 1 -25.80 -8.14 -62.91
N LEU A 2 -26.54 -7.57 -61.93
CA LEU A 2 -26.47 -7.70 -60.45
C LEU A 2 -25.09 -7.97 -59.79
N GLY A 3 -24.59 -7.07 -58.92
CA GLY A 3 -24.93 -6.97 -57.47
C GLY A 3 -23.77 -7.63 -56.68
N LEU A 4 -23.23 -7.18 -55.54
CA LEU A 4 -23.74 -6.42 -54.40
C LEU A 4 -22.48 -5.96 -53.59
N ARG A 5 -22.25 -4.66 -53.35
CA ARG A 5 -21.20 -4.21 -52.41
C ARG A 5 -21.85 -3.85 -51.07
N LEU A 6 -21.53 -4.62 -50.03
CA LEU A 6 -21.97 -4.41 -48.65
C LEU A 6 -21.61 -2.99 -48.17
N THR A 7 -22.62 -2.19 -47.84
CA THR A 7 -22.48 -0.95 -47.08
C THR A 7 -22.28 -1.26 -45.60
N GLN A 8 -21.08 -1.05 -45.07
CA GLN A 8 -20.79 -1.07 -43.64
C GLN A 8 -21.30 0.24 -43.01
N ARG A 9 -22.44 0.17 -42.32
CA ARG A 9 -22.96 1.29 -41.51
C ARG A 9 -22.15 1.37 -40.21
N VAL A 10 -21.22 2.32 -40.14
CA VAL A 10 -20.51 2.65 -38.90
C VAL A 10 -21.44 3.43 -37.98
N SER A 11 -21.78 2.84 -36.83
CA SER A 11 -22.60 3.45 -35.78
C SER A 11 -21.93 4.70 -35.21
N LEU A 12 -22.54 5.87 -35.44
CA LEU A 12 -22.11 7.18 -34.93
C LEU A 12 -22.49 7.43 -33.46
N ALA A 13 -23.20 6.49 -32.82
CA ALA A 13 -23.82 6.71 -31.51
C ALA A 13 -22.84 6.66 -30.31
N THR A 14 -21.63 6.11 -30.47
CA THR A 14 -20.67 5.95 -29.36
C THR A 14 -19.76 7.17 -29.15
N ALA A 15 -19.74 8.14 -30.08
CA ALA A 15 -18.83 9.28 -30.00
C ALA A 15 -19.36 10.46 -29.14
N ALA A 16 -20.66 10.52 -28.85
CA ALA A 16 -21.28 11.67 -28.20
C ALA A 16 -21.00 11.75 -26.68
N GLY A 17 -20.91 10.61 -25.99
CA GLY A 17 -20.71 10.58 -24.52
C GLY A 17 -19.31 10.94 -24.03
N ARG A 18 -18.28 10.89 -24.90
CA ARG A 18 -16.88 11.18 -24.52
C ARG A 18 -16.50 12.66 -24.58
N ARG A 19 -17.31 13.52 -25.20
CA ARG A 19 -17.01 14.96 -25.36
C ARG A 19 -17.51 15.85 -24.21
N ALA A 20 -18.39 15.33 -23.36
CA ALA A 20 -18.94 16.10 -22.23
C ALA A 20 -18.05 16.05 -20.96
N GLN A 21 -16.97 15.27 -20.97
CA GLN A 21 -16.03 15.15 -19.85
C GLN A 21 -14.69 15.89 -20.09
N SER A 22 -14.54 16.58 -21.22
CA SER A 22 -13.39 17.43 -21.49
C SER A 22 -13.55 18.78 -20.79
N SER A 23 -12.90 18.94 -19.65
CA SER A 23 -12.54 20.28 -19.15
C SER A 23 -11.72 20.99 -20.24
N MET A 24 -12.09 22.22 -20.59
CA MET A 24 -11.33 23.08 -21.51
C MET A 24 -9.91 23.37 -21.00
N ILE A 25 -9.65 23.03 -19.74
CA ILE A 25 -8.33 23.06 -19.13
C ILE A 25 -7.81 21.62 -19.15
N PRO A 26 -6.84 21.30 -20.03
CA PRO A 26 -6.28 19.96 -20.08
C PRO A 26 -5.64 19.66 -18.71
N PRO A 27 -5.95 18.52 -18.06
CA PRO A 27 -5.43 18.19 -16.73
C PRO A 27 -3.90 18.05 -16.67
N LYS A 28 -3.23 18.10 -17.83
CA LYS A 28 -1.76 18.08 -17.97
C LYS A 28 -1.14 19.40 -18.46
N VAL A 29 -1.90 20.34 -19.02
CA VAL A 29 -1.35 21.61 -19.53
C VAL A 29 -1.39 22.71 -18.46
N ALA A 30 -2.25 22.56 -17.44
CA ALA A 30 -2.31 23.49 -16.31
C ALA A 30 -1.31 23.20 -15.18
N ASN A 31 -0.44 22.19 -15.32
CA ASN A 31 0.67 22.05 -14.40
C ASN A 31 1.69 23.15 -14.73
N ILE A 32 1.58 24.30 -14.06
CA ILE A 32 2.52 25.43 -14.19
C ILE A 32 3.97 24.96 -13.97
N ALA A 33 4.15 23.88 -13.19
CA ALA A 33 5.43 23.24 -12.98
C ALA A 33 6.00 22.54 -14.23
N GLU A 34 5.16 22.13 -15.20
CA GLU A 34 5.57 21.58 -16.50
C GLU A 34 5.78 22.65 -17.58
N LEU A 35 5.05 23.75 -17.51
CA LEU A 35 5.21 24.85 -18.47
C LEU A 35 6.59 25.54 -18.33
N GLY A 36 7.10 25.65 -17.09
CA GLY A 36 8.47 26.10 -16.83
C GLY A 36 9.56 25.18 -17.42
N GLN A 37 9.24 23.90 -17.66
CA GLN A 37 10.15 22.87 -18.20
C GLN A 37 10.34 23.02 -19.71
N LEU A 38 9.32 23.53 -20.41
CA LEU A 38 9.38 23.78 -21.86
C LEU A 38 10.10 25.10 -22.19
N THR A 39 10.04 26.09 -21.29
CA THR A 39 10.64 27.41 -21.51
C THR A 39 12.15 27.46 -21.30
N SER A 40 12.72 26.50 -20.57
CA SER A 40 14.16 26.45 -20.35
C SER A 40 14.87 25.66 -21.45
N ARG A 41 15.23 26.32 -22.54
CA ARG A 41 16.15 25.81 -23.59
C ARG A 41 17.56 25.45 -23.04
N HIS A 42 17.80 25.66 -21.76
CA HIS A 42 19.06 25.40 -21.08
C HIS A 42 19.07 23.97 -20.49
N PRO A 43 20.02 23.08 -20.86
CA PRO A 43 20.02 21.67 -20.48
C PRO A 43 20.11 21.43 -18.96
N GLN A 44 20.49 22.45 -18.19
CA GLN A 44 20.60 22.42 -16.73
C GLN A 44 19.25 22.53 -16.02
N ALA A 45 18.20 23.00 -16.70
CA ALA A 45 16.91 23.30 -16.08
C ALA A 45 15.82 22.24 -16.36
N HIS A 46 16.23 21.07 -16.82
CA HIS A 46 15.30 19.98 -17.08
C HIS A 46 14.69 19.46 -15.76
N PRO A 47 13.37 19.23 -15.71
CA PRO A 47 12.64 18.76 -14.53
C PRO A 47 13.21 17.50 -13.88
N GLU A 48 13.66 16.50 -14.64
CA GLU A 48 14.27 15.32 -14.02
C GLU A 48 15.59 15.63 -13.32
N THR A 49 16.38 16.58 -13.82
CA THR A 49 17.66 16.96 -13.20
C THR A 49 17.38 17.66 -11.87
N PHE A 50 16.41 18.58 -11.84
CA PHE A 50 15.95 19.19 -10.60
C PHE A 50 15.31 18.20 -9.64
N ALA A 51 14.53 17.23 -10.13
CA ALA A 51 13.94 16.18 -9.30
C ALA A 51 15.03 15.29 -8.68
N LYS A 52 16.05 14.91 -9.45
CA LYS A 52 17.22 14.15 -8.98
C LYS A 52 18.05 14.94 -7.98
N MET A 53 18.29 16.23 -8.22
CA MET A 53 18.99 17.11 -7.27
C MET A 53 18.21 17.27 -5.97
N LYS A 54 16.92 17.58 -6.04
CA LYS A 54 16.04 17.67 -4.86
C LYS A 54 15.99 16.35 -4.10
N TYR A 55 15.90 15.23 -4.82
CA TYR A 55 15.94 13.90 -4.24
C TYR A 55 17.27 13.66 -3.53
N PHE A 56 18.39 13.92 -4.19
CA PHE A 56 19.73 13.79 -3.63
C PHE A 56 19.86 14.61 -2.35
N TYR A 57 19.62 15.92 -2.38
CA TYR A 57 19.75 16.77 -1.19
C TYR A 57 18.78 16.42 -0.06
N ARG A 58 17.61 15.85 -0.38
CA ARG A 58 16.66 15.35 0.63
C ARG A 58 17.15 14.06 1.29
N HIS A 59 17.83 13.20 0.55
CA HIS A 59 18.27 11.87 0.98
C HIS A 59 19.76 11.79 1.32
N ILE A 60 20.51 12.90 1.24
CA ILE A 60 21.83 12.97 1.84
C ILE A 60 21.63 12.55 3.31
N PRO A 61 22.34 11.50 3.77
CA PRO A 61 22.23 11.04 5.15
C PRO A 61 22.81 12.13 6.05
N LYS A 62 21.95 13.06 6.45
CA LYS A 62 22.18 13.93 7.61
C LYS A 62 22.37 12.96 8.76
N GLY A 63 23.58 12.94 9.34
CA GLY A 63 24.09 11.86 10.20
C GLY A 63 23.03 11.25 11.12
N ASN A 64 23.05 9.92 11.21
CA ASN A 64 22.14 9.03 11.94
C ASN A 64 20.81 9.71 12.30
N ALA A 65 19.81 9.57 11.42
CA ALA A 65 18.41 9.76 11.79
C ALA A 65 18.25 9.16 13.19
N ALA A 66 17.92 10.00 14.18
CA ALA A 66 18.00 9.65 15.59
C ALA A 66 17.46 8.23 15.78
N PRO A 67 18.24 7.30 16.36
CA PRO A 67 17.84 5.91 16.46
C PRO A 67 16.46 5.89 17.07
N SER A 68 15.48 5.43 16.27
CA SER A 68 14.04 5.52 16.52
C SER A 68 13.79 5.65 18.01
N THR A 69 13.50 6.89 18.43
CA THR A 69 13.42 7.37 19.81
C THR A 69 13.17 6.23 20.77
N ALA A 70 14.14 6.00 21.68
CA ALA A 70 14.13 5.03 22.77
C ALA A 70 12.76 4.36 22.95
N LYS A 71 12.67 3.07 22.61
CA LYS A 71 11.48 2.21 22.63
C LYS A 71 10.74 2.33 23.98
N SER A 72 9.94 3.39 24.13
CA SER A 72 9.36 3.81 25.42
C SER A 72 8.15 2.95 25.74
N THR A 73 7.39 2.58 24.72
CA THR A 73 6.21 1.74 24.85
C THR A 73 6.60 0.27 24.89
N TYR A 74 5.95 -0.50 25.75
CA TYR A 74 6.10 -1.96 25.84
C TYR A 74 5.95 -2.66 24.47
N TRP A 75 5.00 -2.20 23.64
CA TRP A 75 4.81 -2.72 22.28
C TRP A 75 6.02 -2.47 21.36
N SER A 76 6.59 -1.27 21.39
CA SER A 76 7.78 -0.92 20.59
C SER A 76 8.98 -1.79 20.96
N ARG A 77 9.12 -2.14 22.25
CA ARG A 77 10.16 -3.07 22.72
C ARG A 77 9.96 -4.48 22.19
N TYR A 78 8.72 -4.96 22.16
CA TYR A 78 8.38 -6.30 21.63
C TYR A 78 8.60 -6.37 20.12
N GLN A 79 8.04 -5.43 19.36
CA GLN A 79 8.18 -5.34 17.90
C GLN A 79 9.65 -5.38 17.49
N ALA A 80 10.47 -4.55 18.13
CA ALA A 80 11.85 -4.45 17.75
C ALA A 80 12.76 -5.57 18.30
N LYS A 81 12.25 -6.45 19.17
CA LYS A 81 12.97 -7.65 19.63
C LYS A 81 12.64 -8.87 18.78
N TYR A 82 11.42 -8.97 18.24
CA TYR A 82 10.96 -10.19 17.58
C TYR A 82 10.50 -10.01 16.12
N ILE A 83 10.00 -8.84 15.74
CA ILE A 83 9.50 -8.57 14.37
C ILE A 83 10.63 -8.02 13.49
N GLU A 84 11.35 -6.99 13.94
CA GLU A 84 12.43 -6.37 13.15
C GLU A 84 13.64 -7.30 12.94
N THR A 85 13.84 -8.25 13.85
CA THR A 85 14.88 -9.28 13.80
C THR A 85 14.47 -10.53 13.01
N ASN A 86 13.27 -10.54 12.39
CA ASN A 86 12.72 -11.68 11.64
C ASN A 86 12.76 -13.01 12.45
N SER A 87 12.40 -12.95 13.73
CA SER A 87 12.41 -14.13 14.60
C SER A 87 11.15 -14.97 14.42
N LEU A 88 11.25 -16.30 14.60
CA LEU A 88 10.09 -17.20 14.70
C LEU A 88 9.39 -17.14 16.07
N ALA A 89 9.96 -16.40 17.02
CA ALA A 89 9.40 -16.27 18.36
C ALA A 89 7.94 -15.78 18.40
N PRO A 90 7.48 -14.77 17.60
CA PRO A 90 6.08 -14.33 17.62
C PRO A 90 5.10 -15.46 17.31
N LEU A 91 5.47 -16.36 16.40
CA LEU A 91 4.66 -17.52 16.04
C LEU A 91 4.58 -18.51 17.22
N ALA A 92 5.69 -18.73 17.93
CA ALA A 92 5.68 -19.54 19.15
C ALA A 92 4.84 -18.91 20.27
N HIS A 93 4.88 -17.58 20.46
CA HIS A 93 4.01 -16.88 21.43
C HIS A 93 2.53 -17.04 21.07
N LEU A 94 2.20 -17.00 19.78
CA LEU A 94 0.85 -17.24 19.29
C LEU A 94 0.35 -18.62 19.72
N PHE A 95 1.10 -19.69 19.42
CA PHE A 95 0.70 -21.05 19.82
C PHE A 95 0.65 -21.22 21.33
N LEU A 96 1.62 -20.66 22.05
CA LEU A 96 1.65 -20.69 23.51
C LEU A 96 0.44 -20.00 24.13
N PHE A 97 -0.11 -18.97 23.48
CA PHE A 97 -1.33 -18.30 23.92
C PHE A 97 -2.59 -19.09 23.53
N PHE A 98 -2.71 -19.50 22.27
CA PHE A 98 -3.94 -20.09 21.74
C PHE A 98 -4.23 -21.51 22.24
N VAL A 99 -3.20 -22.32 22.51
CA VAL A 99 -3.40 -23.69 23.04
C VAL A 99 -4.09 -23.70 24.41
N PRO A 100 -3.54 -23.05 25.46
CA PRO A 100 -4.20 -23.02 26.75
C PRO A 100 -5.49 -22.20 26.72
N PHE A 101 -5.56 -21.12 25.93
CA PHE A 101 -6.80 -20.36 25.77
C PHE A 101 -7.92 -21.19 25.14
N GLY A 102 -7.60 -22.00 24.12
CA GLY A 102 -8.55 -22.94 23.54
C GLY A 102 -9.01 -23.99 24.55
N TYR A 103 -8.08 -24.52 25.36
CA TYR A 103 -8.42 -25.47 26.42
C TYR A 103 -9.35 -24.87 27.48
N THR A 104 -9.07 -23.64 27.95
CA THR A 104 -9.92 -22.99 28.95
C THR A 104 -11.29 -22.67 28.39
N VAL A 105 -11.37 -22.11 27.19
CA VAL A 105 -12.64 -21.84 26.50
C VAL A 105 -13.43 -23.12 26.31
N ASN A 106 -12.79 -24.21 25.85
CA ASN A 106 -13.45 -25.50 25.72
C ASN A 106 -13.91 -26.05 27.09
N TYR A 107 -13.11 -25.92 28.14
CA TYR A 107 -13.49 -26.35 29.49
C TYR A 107 -14.76 -25.63 29.99
N PHE A 108 -14.86 -24.31 29.76
CA PHE A 108 -16.02 -23.53 30.17
C PHE A 108 -17.25 -23.77 29.29
N ILE A 109 -17.07 -23.96 27.97
CA ILE A 109 -18.19 -24.15 27.02
C ILE A 109 -18.68 -25.60 27.00
N ALA A 110 -17.78 -26.58 27.09
CA ALA A 110 -18.13 -28.00 27.07
C ALA A 110 -18.86 -28.46 28.35
N GLY A 111 -18.99 -27.57 29.35
CA GLY A 111 -19.97 -27.66 30.43
C GLY A 111 -19.92 -28.97 31.19
N HIS A 112 -19.18 -28.98 32.31
CA HIS A 112 -19.32 -29.96 33.39
C HIS A 112 -19.70 -31.37 32.88
N HIS A 113 -18.81 -32.00 32.12
CA HIS A 113 -18.84 -33.46 32.14
C HIS A 113 -18.62 -33.81 33.61
N HIS A 114 -19.69 -34.21 34.29
CA HIS A 114 -19.63 -34.97 35.53
C HIS A 114 -19.33 -36.40 35.09
N PRO A 115 -18.07 -36.82 35.07
CA PRO A 115 -17.82 -38.24 35.02
C PRO A 115 -18.32 -38.87 36.31
N HIS A 116 -19.29 -39.77 36.20
CA HIS A 116 -19.45 -40.86 37.16
C HIS A 116 -18.29 -41.87 36.97
N TYR A 117 -17.04 -41.42 37.11
CA TYR A 117 -15.93 -42.33 37.35
C TYR A 117 -15.36 -41.98 38.73
N GLU A 118 -15.60 -42.88 39.68
CA GLU A 118 -14.79 -42.99 40.88
C GLU A 118 -13.52 -43.72 40.45
N PHE A 119 -12.35 -43.08 40.57
CA PHE A 119 -11.09 -43.80 40.47
C PHE A 119 -10.83 -44.44 41.84
N HIS A 120 -10.99 -45.76 41.91
CA HIS A 120 -10.45 -46.61 42.98
C HIS A 120 -8.93 -46.72 42.87
#